data_AF-A0A931YNH0-F1
#
_entry.id   AF-A0A931YNH0-F1
#
_cell.length_a   1.000
_cell.length_b   1.000
_cell.length_c   1.000
_cell.angle_alpha   90.00
_cell.angle_beta   90.00
_cell.angle_gamma   90.00
#
_symmetry.space_group_name_H-M   'P 1'
#
loop_
_entity.id
_entity.type
_entity.pdbx_description
1 polymer ?
#
loop_
_entity_poly.entity_id
_entity_poly.type
_entity_poly.pdbx_seq_one_letter_code
_entity_poly.pdbx_strand_id
1 'polypeptide(L)'
;MHEISPEQRDRWARRGRETLETLPFPETLLPIIRATLDTPQWGPYHNEGLRMDAHFGAILEAVEQIADGTFDFDALGLPPDRRDAAKELITKIVRDHRTAIAIYVYLHDLKKPDCMNVELEDGSARIFTMEEWRALVAEAHGDDVQIRAALRERGIAKIGYRHDAELTGGIERDHGPEGVQYLEALGRERTDVADFLREHTLILAGIANHEMHFQAFPHSAAAKLYQEKIASRFSEEEAGFILTVCFLDMAGSKSPDGSSEYAGLRNMLESRDAYRIIERYREQREAARRPLQKNAYGQLLNIDDIDAVRQKIARLEQPPKPTALTPAQLALVEQKLPDWLQDLDIPETEHEAIRAALRSEHYARELNACEQPRLIPVIKQLLKKQPPS
;
A
#
# COMPACT_ATOMS: atom_id res chain seq x y z
N MET A 1 11.60 24.66 15.09
CA MET A 1 11.41 24.35 13.66
C MET A 1 12.54 25.01 12.91
N HIS A 2 13.30 24.24 12.15
CA HIS A 2 14.44 24.75 11.37
C HIS A 2 14.02 24.77 9.92
N GLU A 3 13.84 25.97 9.36
CA GLU A 3 13.63 26.12 7.91
C GLU A 3 14.81 25.51 7.14
N ILE A 4 14.52 24.95 5.97
CA ILE A 4 15.55 24.40 5.08
C ILE A 4 16.43 25.56 4.58
N SER A 5 17.68 25.57 5.03
CA SER A 5 18.67 26.56 4.63
C SER A 5 19.05 26.43 3.13
N PRO A 6 19.43 27.54 2.46
CA PRO A 6 20.01 27.47 1.11
C PRO A 6 21.18 26.48 1.00
N GLU A 7 22.08 26.46 1.98
CA GLU A 7 23.24 25.57 2.00
C GLU A 7 22.85 24.08 2.02
N GLN A 8 21.72 23.75 2.65
CA GLN A 8 21.19 22.39 2.66
C GLN A 8 20.64 22.00 1.29
N ARG A 9 19.93 22.90 0.61
CA ARG A 9 19.44 22.66 -0.77
C ARG A 9 20.60 22.46 -1.74
N ASP A 10 21.62 23.32 -1.65
CA ASP A 10 22.84 23.21 -2.46
C ASP A 10 23.59 21.91 -2.21
N ARG A 11 23.65 21.47 -0.95
CA ARG A 11 24.24 20.17 -0.58
C ARG A 11 23.50 19.02 -1.25
N TRP A 12 22.16 19.03 -1.22
CA TRP A 12 21.36 18.00 -1.88
C TRP A 12 21.54 18.03 -3.40
N ALA A 13 21.43 19.19 -4.05
CA ALA A 13 21.62 19.33 -5.49
C ALA A 13 23.01 18.80 -5.93
N ARG A 14 24.05 19.14 -5.18
CA ARG A 14 25.40 18.62 -5.42
C ARG A 14 25.48 17.10 -5.25
N ARG A 15 24.95 16.54 -4.15
CA ARG A 15 24.90 15.08 -3.93
C ARG A 15 24.19 14.36 -5.08
N GLY A 16 23.05 14.89 -5.53
CA GLY A 16 22.28 14.34 -6.64
C GLY A 16 23.07 14.35 -7.97
N ARG A 17 23.90 15.36 -8.23
CA ARG A 17 24.75 15.40 -9.43
C ARG A 17 25.99 14.52 -9.32
N GLU A 18 26.70 14.57 -8.20
CA GLU A 18 27.95 13.84 -8.01
C GLU A 18 27.73 12.31 -7.94
N THR A 19 26.64 11.86 -7.31
CA THR A 19 26.36 10.42 -7.18
C THR A 19 26.07 9.78 -8.53
N LEU A 20 25.44 10.50 -9.47
CA LEU A 20 25.15 10.01 -10.82
C LEU A 20 26.41 9.51 -11.54
N GLU A 21 27.52 10.25 -11.38
CA GLU A 21 28.80 9.95 -12.03
C GLU A 21 29.49 8.71 -11.46
N THR A 22 28.98 8.13 -10.37
CA THR A 22 29.52 6.92 -9.75
C THR A 22 28.70 5.66 -10.06
N LEU A 23 27.53 5.81 -10.67
CA LEU A 23 26.61 4.70 -10.92
C LEU A 23 26.86 4.05 -12.29
N PRO A 24 26.65 2.73 -12.41
CA PRO A 24 26.97 1.96 -13.62
C PRO A 24 25.87 2.09 -14.70
N PHE A 25 25.48 3.31 -15.05
CA PHE A 25 24.49 3.52 -16.10
C PHE A 25 25.08 3.26 -17.49
N PRO A 26 24.31 2.67 -18.42
CA PRO A 26 24.64 2.68 -19.83
C PRO A 26 24.84 4.11 -20.35
N GLU A 27 25.85 4.31 -21.21
CA GLU A 27 26.12 5.59 -21.87
C GLU A 27 24.89 6.14 -22.61
N THR A 28 24.02 5.24 -23.10
CA THR A 28 22.76 5.61 -23.75
C THR A 28 21.79 6.31 -22.78
N LEU A 29 21.77 5.94 -21.49
CA LEU A 29 20.86 6.49 -20.48
C LEU A 29 21.37 7.80 -19.86
N LEU A 30 22.69 7.98 -19.75
CA LEU A 30 23.29 9.12 -19.04
C LEU A 30 22.80 10.49 -19.55
N PRO A 31 22.75 10.79 -20.87
CA PRO A 31 22.23 12.08 -21.34
C PRO A 31 20.76 12.32 -20.97
N ILE A 32 19.95 11.26 -20.96
CA ILE A 32 18.52 11.32 -20.63
C ILE A 32 18.36 11.64 -19.14
N ILE A 33 19.06 10.90 -18.29
CA ILE A 33 19.05 11.11 -16.83
C ILE A 33 19.54 12.53 -16.49
N ARG A 34 20.65 12.98 -17.10
CA ARG A 34 21.19 14.33 -16.88
C ARG A 34 20.18 15.41 -17.26
N ALA A 35 19.40 15.22 -18.32
CA ALA A 35 18.35 16.15 -18.70
C ALA A 35 17.20 16.21 -17.67
N THR A 36 16.87 15.08 -17.04
CA THR A 36 15.83 15.02 -16.00
C THR A 36 16.23 15.76 -14.72
N LEU A 37 17.53 15.89 -14.41
CA LEU A 37 18.00 16.61 -13.22
C LEU A 37 17.55 18.08 -13.18
N ASP A 38 17.29 18.69 -14.35
CA ASP A 38 16.84 20.08 -14.45
C ASP A 38 15.31 20.24 -14.46
N THR A 39 14.56 19.15 -14.33
CA THR A 39 13.09 19.19 -14.25
C THR A 39 12.68 19.96 -12.98
N PRO A 40 11.78 20.95 -13.10
CA PRO A 40 11.36 21.74 -11.95
C PRO A 40 10.60 20.89 -10.93
N GLN A 41 10.72 21.24 -9.65
CA GLN A 41 9.92 20.75 -8.53
C GLN A 41 9.39 21.94 -7.74
N TRP A 42 8.05 22.12 -7.72
CA TRP A 42 7.40 23.22 -7.02
C TRP A 42 6.04 22.80 -6.48
N GLY A 43 5.85 22.95 -5.17
CA GLY A 43 4.60 22.62 -4.50
C GLY A 43 4.77 22.60 -2.99
N PRO A 44 3.69 22.28 -2.24
CA PRO A 44 3.70 22.30 -0.77
C PRO A 44 4.73 21.33 -0.16
N TYR A 45 5.07 20.26 -0.87
CA TYR A 45 5.98 19.21 -0.40
C TYR A 45 7.32 19.16 -1.14
N HIS A 46 7.66 20.21 -1.91
CA HIS A 46 8.91 20.29 -2.67
C HIS A 46 9.76 21.50 -2.27
N ASN A 47 10.24 21.50 -1.02
CA ASN A 47 11.09 22.57 -0.45
C ASN A 47 12.58 22.21 -0.38
N GLU A 48 12.94 21.01 -0.84
CA GLU A 48 14.31 20.51 -0.95
C GLU A 48 15.16 21.23 -2.00
N GLY A 49 14.51 21.81 -3.01
CA GLY A 49 15.14 22.57 -4.10
C GLY A 49 14.12 22.78 -5.22
N LEU A 50 14.46 23.63 -6.20
CA LEU A 50 13.57 23.86 -7.35
C LEU A 50 13.71 22.81 -8.45
N ARG A 51 14.64 21.87 -8.34
CA ARG A 51 15.00 20.93 -9.40
C ARG A 51 15.14 19.51 -8.84
N MET A 52 15.03 18.53 -9.74
CA MET A 52 15.10 17.10 -9.41
C MET A 52 16.43 16.67 -8.78
N ASP A 53 17.54 17.35 -9.09
CA ASP A 53 18.84 17.05 -8.47
C ASP A 53 18.81 17.16 -6.95
N ALA A 54 18.15 18.19 -6.40
CA ALA A 54 17.99 18.36 -4.96
C ALA A 54 17.07 17.29 -4.37
N HIS A 55 16.00 16.94 -5.07
CA HIS A 55 15.11 15.84 -4.67
C HIS A 55 15.83 14.50 -4.61
N PHE A 56 16.57 14.14 -5.65
CA PHE A 56 17.40 12.94 -5.67
C PHE A 56 18.47 12.96 -4.57
N GLY A 57 19.12 14.10 -4.35
CA GLY A 57 20.09 14.27 -3.27
C GLY A 57 19.50 14.09 -1.87
N ALA A 58 18.26 14.54 -1.66
CA ALA A 58 17.54 14.34 -0.40
C ALA A 58 17.16 12.87 -0.18
N ILE A 59 16.69 12.16 -1.23
CA ILE A 59 16.45 10.72 -1.17
C ILE A 59 17.75 9.96 -0.84
N LEU A 60 18.84 10.27 -1.54
CA LEU A 60 20.15 9.62 -1.32
C LEU A 60 20.68 9.89 0.10
N GLU A 61 20.44 11.07 0.66
CA GLU A 61 20.74 11.36 2.07
C GLU A 61 19.95 10.45 3.02
N ALA A 62 18.65 10.25 2.76
CA ALA A 62 17.83 9.35 3.57
C ALA A 62 18.36 7.90 3.49
N VAL A 63 18.75 7.43 2.30
CA VAL A 63 19.38 6.11 2.11
C VAL A 63 20.64 5.97 2.95
N GLU A 64 21.52 6.98 2.95
CA GLU A 64 22.73 7.00 3.79
C GLU A 64 22.40 6.97 5.28
N GLN A 65 21.49 7.82 5.73
CA GLN A 65 21.07 7.88 7.14
C GLN A 65 20.46 6.56 7.62
N ILE A 66 19.72 5.84 6.78
CA ILE A 66 19.16 4.53 7.12
C ILE A 66 20.28 3.49 7.21
N ALA A 67 21.21 3.49 6.25
CA ALA A 67 22.34 2.57 6.24
C ALA A 67 23.25 2.76 7.47
N ASP A 68 23.44 4.01 7.91
CA ASP A 68 24.28 4.37 9.06
C ASP A 68 23.51 4.34 10.39
N GLY A 69 22.19 4.08 10.36
CA GLY A 69 21.34 3.97 11.56
C GLY A 69 20.99 5.30 12.23
N THR A 70 21.18 6.42 11.53
CA THR A 70 20.91 7.78 12.04
C THR A 70 19.57 8.35 11.56
N PHE A 71 18.84 7.65 10.69
CA PHE A 71 17.51 8.10 10.25
C PHE A 71 16.50 8.05 11.40
N ASP A 72 15.74 9.14 11.55
CA ASP A 72 14.69 9.24 12.57
C ASP A 72 13.37 8.62 12.08
N PHE A 73 13.11 7.39 12.50
CA PHE A 73 11.85 6.70 12.20
C PHE A 73 10.67 7.15 13.08
N ASP A 74 10.89 7.98 14.11
CA ASP A 74 9.78 8.53 14.92
C ASP A 74 8.93 9.51 14.11
N ALA A 75 9.54 10.15 13.10
CA ALA A 75 8.85 11.02 12.15
C ALA A 75 7.70 10.32 11.39
N LEU A 76 7.69 8.99 11.32
CA LEU A 76 6.58 8.24 10.72
C LEU A 76 5.28 8.39 11.51
N GLY A 77 5.33 8.69 12.82
CA GLY A 77 4.15 8.80 13.68
C GLY A 77 3.43 7.46 13.92
N LEU A 78 4.15 6.34 13.81
CA LEU A 78 3.62 4.98 14.05
C LEU A 78 3.76 4.57 15.53
N PRO A 79 2.88 3.70 16.06
CA PRO A 79 3.11 3.02 17.33
C PRO A 79 4.45 2.27 17.36
N PRO A 80 5.13 2.13 18.52
CA PRO A 80 6.49 1.60 18.59
C PRO A 80 6.68 0.23 17.92
N ASP A 81 5.76 -0.71 18.13
CA ASP A 81 5.81 -2.05 17.53
C ASP A 81 5.75 -2.00 16.00
N ARG A 82 4.89 -1.14 15.44
CA ARG A 82 4.74 -0.95 13.99
C ARG A 82 5.90 -0.17 13.39
N ARG A 83 6.39 0.85 14.10
CA ARG A 83 7.56 1.64 13.73
C ARG A 83 8.80 0.73 13.64
N ASP A 84 9.02 -0.14 14.63
CA ASP A 84 10.18 -1.02 14.66
C ASP A 84 10.11 -2.08 13.53
N ALA A 85 8.93 -2.62 13.24
CA ALA A 85 8.72 -3.52 12.09
C ALA A 85 8.94 -2.82 10.73
N ALA A 86 8.47 -1.58 10.58
CA ALA A 86 8.72 -0.77 9.39
C ALA A 86 10.22 -0.46 9.22
N LYS A 87 10.89 -0.05 10.31
CA LYS A 87 12.33 0.18 10.36
C LYS A 87 13.12 -1.06 9.95
N GLU A 88 12.78 -2.23 10.49
CA GLU A 88 13.45 -3.49 10.15
C GLU A 88 13.33 -3.81 8.66
N LEU A 89 12.12 -3.71 8.09
CA LEU A 89 11.89 -3.95 6.66
C LEU A 89 12.69 -2.97 5.79
N ILE A 90 12.54 -1.67 6.03
CA ILE A 90 13.16 -0.60 5.23
C ILE A 90 14.69 -0.71 5.32
N THR A 91 15.23 -0.90 6.53
CA THR A 91 16.68 -1.04 6.75
C THR A 91 17.21 -2.27 6.02
N LYS A 92 16.49 -3.40 6.08
CA LYS A 92 16.87 -4.62 5.35
C LYS A 92 16.94 -4.36 3.84
N ILE A 93 15.90 -3.74 3.26
CA ILE A 93 15.86 -3.46 1.83
C ILE A 93 16.95 -2.47 1.41
N VAL A 94 17.17 -1.40 2.18
CA VAL A 94 18.24 -0.43 1.93
C VAL A 94 19.61 -1.10 1.97
N ARG A 95 19.86 -1.97 2.94
CA ARG A 95 21.12 -2.71 3.05
C ARG A 95 21.33 -3.68 1.88
N ASP A 96 20.31 -4.49 1.57
CA ASP A 96 20.42 -5.58 0.62
C ASP A 96 20.38 -5.10 -0.84
N HIS A 97 19.78 -3.92 -1.11
CA HIS A 97 19.56 -3.38 -2.46
C HIS A 97 20.07 -1.94 -2.65
N ARG A 98 21.07 -1.50 -1.88
CA ARG A 98 21.56 -0.11 -1.89
C ARG A 98 21.83 0.45 -3.30
N THR A 99 22.56 -0.29 -4.13
CA THR A 99 22.89 0.13 -5.50
C THR A 99 21.65 0.21 -6.38
N ALA A 100 20.74 -0.76 -6.28
CA ALA A 100 19.50 -0.75 -7.05
C ALA A 100 18.59 0.42 -6.65
N ILE A 101 18.54 0.78 -5.36
CA ILE A 101 17.83 1.98 -4.89
C ILE A 101 18.46 3.25 -5.46
N ALA A 102 19.79 3.37 -5.41
CA ALA A 102 20.47 4.54 -5.97
C ALA A 102 20.20 4.68 -7.47
N ILE A 103 20.19 3.58 -8.22
CA ILE A 103 19.82 3.57 -9.64
C ILE A 103 18.34 3.97 -9.82
N TYR A 104 17.44 3.39 -9.02
CA TYR A 104 16.01 3.70 -9.03
C TYR A 104 15.75 5.21 -8.86
N VAL A 105 16.50 5.88 -7.95
CA VAL A 105 16.35 7.32 -7.72
C VAL A 105 16.48 8.11 -9.02
N TYR A 106 17.40 7.75 -9.91
CA TYR A 106 17.57 8.47 -11.18
C TYR A 106 16.60 8.07 -12.29
N LEU A 107 15.89 6.95 -12.13
CA LEU A 107 15.01 6.41 -13.18
C LEU A 107 13.51 6.59 -12.90
N HIS A 108 13.10 6.70 -11.63
CA HIS A 108 11.67 6.68 -11.28
C HIS A 108 10.84 7.82 -11.83
N ASP A 109 11.50 8.97 -12.04
CA ASP A 109 10.89 10.19 -12.52
C ASP A 109 11.37 10.62 -13.90
N LEU A 110 11.95 9.70 -14.67
CA LEU A 110 12.58 9.99 -15.96
C LEU A 110 11.64 10.73 -16.94
N LYS A 111 10.33 10.46 -16.85
CA LYS A 111 9.29 11.02 -17.72
C LYS A 111 8.47 12.15 -17.09
N LYS A 112 8.82 12.64 -15.90
CA LYS A 112 8.25 13.88 -15.34
C LYS A 112 8.26 15.04 -16.35
N PRO A 113 9.37 15.31 -17.11
CA PRO A 113 9.39 16.34 -18.15
C PRO A 113 8.25 16.30 -19.17
N ASP A 114 7.77 15.10 -19.51
CA ASP A 114 6.74 14.88 -20.52
C ASP A 114 5.31 14.93 -19.96
N CYS A 115 5.19 14.88 -18.63
CA CYS A 115 3.92 14.84 -17.89
C CYS A 115 3.68 16.12 -17.07
N MET A 116 4.52 17.15 -17.25
CA MET A 116 4.43 18.39 -16.52
C MET A 116 3.15 19.19 -16.82
N ASN A 117 2.58 19.74 -15.77
CA ASN A 117 1.50 20.72 -15.80
C ASN A 117 1.65 21.67 -14.61
N VAL A 118 0.92 22.78 -14.64
CA VAL A 118 0.81 23.70 -13.50
C VAL A 118 -0.64 23.81 -13.07
N GLU A 119 -0.85 23.81 -11.76
CA GLU A 119 -2.11 24.23 -11.14
C GLU A 119 -1.96 25.69 -10.72
N LEU A 120 -2.93 26.52 -11.11
CA LEU A 120 -3.00 27.92 -10.77
C LEU A 120 -3.74 28.12 -9.44
N GLU A 121 -3.60 29.30 -8.83
CA GLU A 121 -4.27 29.64 -7.57
C GLU A 121 -5.81 29.57 -7.63
N ASP A 122 -6.40 29.67 -8.82
CA ASP A 122 -7.85 29.51 -9.04
C ASP A 122 -8.30 28.05 -9.18
N GLY A 123 -7.37 27.10 -9.07
CA GLY A 123 -7.60 25.66 -9.21
C GLY A 123 -7.62 25.15 -10.65
N SER A 124 -7.47 26.03 -11.65
CA SER A 124 -7.34 25.60 -13.04
C SER A 124 -5.96 25.00 -13.31
N ALA A 125 -5.88 24.06 -14.25
CA ALA A 125 -4.64 23.42 -14.65
C ALA A 125 -4.35 23.64 -16.14
N ARG A 126 -3.06 23.75 -16.49
CA ARG A 126 -2.60 23.80 -17.89
C ARG A 126 -1.30 23.03 -18.07
N ILE A 127 -1.07 22.55 -19.28
CA ILE A 127 0.23 21.98 -19.66
C ILE A 127 1.33 23.01 -19.42
N PHE A 128 2.44 22.55 -18.84
CA PHE A 128 3.63 23.35 -18.59
C PHE A 128 4.83 22.59 -19.15
N THR A 129 5.58 23.20 -20.06
CA THR A 129 6.63 22.49 -20.81
C THR A 129 8.03 22.78 -20.27
N MET A 130 8.99 21.92 -20.58
CA MET A 130 10.41 22.19 -20.29
C MET A 130 10.92 23.45 -21.00
N GLU A 131 10.33 23.82 -22.13
CA GLU A 131 10.66 25.07 -22.84
C GLU A 131 10.23 26.30 -22.02
N GLU A 132 8.99 26.31 -21.52
CA GLU A 132 8.50 27.37 -20.64
C GLU A 132 9.31 27.46 -19.35
N TRP A 133 9.66 26.32 -18.76
CA TRP A 133 10.54 26.29 -17.59
C TRP A 133 11.91 26.90 -17.86
N ARG A 134 12.57 26.51 -18.95
CA ARG A 134 13.88 27.04 -19.32
C ARG A 134 13.83 28.54 -19.64
N ALA A 135 12.76 29.02 -20.26
CA ALA A 135 12.54 30.44 -20.48
C ALA A 135 12.45 31.20 -19.13
N LEU A 136 11.68 30.67 -18.17
CA LEU A 136 11.57 31.27 -16.83
C LEU A 136 12.92 31.27 -16.10
N VAL A 137 13.68 30.17 -16.15
CA VAL A 137 15.02 30.10 -15.57
C VAL A 137 15.96 31.13 -16.20
N ALA A 138 15.89 31.33 -17.52
CA ALA A 138 16.69 32.32 -18.22
C ALA A 138 16.32 33.77 -17.84
N GLU A 139 15.02 34.07 -17.75
CA GLU A 139 14.51 35.37 -17.29
C GLU A 139 14.99 35.71 -15.87
N ALA A 140 15.00 34.71 -14.99
CA ALA A 140 15.46 34.84 -13.61
C ALA A 140 16.99 34.68 -13.43
N HIS A 141 17.75 34.62 -14.53
CA HIS A 141 19.21 34.40 -14.53
C HIS A 141 19.68 33.18 -13.72
N GLY A 142 18.83 32.16 -13.60
CA GLY A 142 19.09 30.97 -12.79
C GLY A 142 19.00 31.16 -11.28
N ASP A 143 18.56 32.32 -10.78
CA ASP A 143 18.42 32.60 -9.35
C ASP A 143 17.13 31.99 -8.79
N ASP A 144 17.26 31.08 -7.82
CA ASP A 144 16.15 30.35 -7.22
C ASP A 144 15.12 31.28 -6.54
N VAL A 145 15.55 32.40 -5.96
CA VAL A 145 14.64 33.34 -5.29
C VAL A 145 13.79 34.07 -6.34
N GLN A 146 14.40 34.52 -7.43
CA GLN A 146 13.71 35.16 -8.55
C GLN A 146 12.77 34.19 -9.27
N ILE A 147 13.18 32.92 -9.47
CA ILE A 147 12.32 31.89 -10.04
C ILE A 147 11.06 31.69 -9.18
N ARG A 148 11.23 31.55 -7.85
CA ARG A 148 10.09 31.39 -6.93
C ARG A 148 9.18 32.63 -6.93
N ALA A 149 9.74 33.83 -7.05
CA ALA A 149 8.96 35.05 -7.19
C ALA A 149 8.15 35.05 -8.50
N ALA A 150 8.78 34.71 -9.62
CA ALA A 150 8.13 34.65 -10.93
C ALA A 150 7.00 33.60 -10.98
N LEU A 151 7.17 32.43 -10.36
CA LEU A 151 6.11 31.42 -10.25
C LEU A 151 4.88 31.97 -9.50
N ARG A 152 5.10 32.67 -8.38
CA ARG A 152 4.01 33.31 -7.60
C ARG A 152 3.35 34.46 -8.36
N GLU A 153 4.13 35.32 -9.02
CA GLU A 153 3.59 36.41 -9.84
C GLU A 153 2.72 35.90 -11.00
N ARG A 154 3.04 34.72 -11.53
CA ARG A 154 2.24 34.02 -12.55
C ARG A 154 1.06 33.23 -11.97
N GLY A 155 0.82 33.30 -10.66
CA GLY A 155 -0.26 32.60 -9.97
C GLY A 155 -0.12 31.08 -9.99
N ILE A 156 1.11 30.54 -10.10
CA ILE A 156 1.36 29.09 -10.13
C ILE A 156 1.45 28.56 -8.69
N ALA A 157 0.45 27.78 -8.29
CA ALA A 157 0.37 27.19 -6.95
C ALA A 157 1.30 25.98 -6.81
N LYS A 158 1.32 25.08 -7.81
CA LYS A 158 2.19 23.90 -7.87
C LYS A 158 2.45 23.44 -9.31
N ILE A 159 3.51 22.65 -9.48
CA ILE A 159 3.78 21.88 -10.69
C ILE A 159 3.35 20.43 -10.43
N GLY A 160 2.52 19.89 -11.30
CA GLY A 160 2.08 18.49 -11.29
C GLY A 160 2.77 17.68 -12.39
N TYR A 161 2.77 16.35 -12.23
CA TYR A 161 3.39 15.40 -13.16
C TYR A 161 2.40 14.34 -13.67
N ARG A 162 1.11 14.65 -13.58
CA ARG A 162 0.02 13.83 -14.08
C ARG A 162 -0.87 14.65 -14.97
N HIS A 163 -1.13 14.17 -16.18
CA HIS A 163 -2.12 14.73 -17.07
C HIS A 163 -3.44 13.98 -16.88
N ASP A 164 -4.43 14.63 -16.29
CA ASP A 164 -5.78 14.09 -16.24
C ASP A 164 -6.48 14.20 -17.60
N ALA A 165 -7.49 13.35 -17.83
CA ALA A 165 -8.21 13.28 -19.09
C ALA A 165 -8.78 14.64 -19.53
N GLU A 166 -9.21 15.47 -18.59
CA GLU A 166 -9.74 16.82 -18.87
C GLU A 166 -8.67 17.76 -19.45
N LEU A 167 -7.42 17.61 -19.01
CA LEU A 167 -6.31 18.48 -19.40
C LEU A 167 -5.82 18.21 -20.84
N THR A 168 -5.91 16.97 -21.29
CA THR A 168 -5.36 16.50 -22.58
C THR A 168 -6.41 16.11 -23.61
N GLY A 169 -7.70 16.27 -23.30
CA GLY A 169 -8.78 15.86 -24.21
C GLY A 169 -8.97 14.34 -24.29
N GLY A 170 -8.74 13.63 -23.18
CA GLY A 170 -9.09 12.22 -23.01
C GLY A 170 -7.92 11.25 -22.84
N ILE A 171 -6.67 11.72 -22.77
CA ILE A 171 -5.48 10.85 -22.65
C ILE A 171 -4.82 11.08 -21.30
N GLU A 172 -5.06 10.19 -20.35
CA GLU A 172 -4.37 10.23 -19.06
C GLU A 172 -2.90 9.85 -19.22
N ARG A 173 -2.00 10.61 -18.59
CA ARG A 173 -0.56 10.31 -18.55
C ARG A 173 -0.04 10.50 -17.14
N ASP A 174 0.79 9.56 -16.71
CA ASP A 174 1.39 9.52 -15.38
C ASP A 174 2.86 9.12 -15.54
N HIS A 175 3.78 9.85 -14.91
CA HIS A 175 5.21 9.71 -15.18
C HIS A 175 5.76 8.34 -14.77
N GLY A 176 5.19 7.67 -13.76
CA GLY A 176 5.62 6.33 -13.35
C GLY A 176 5.40 5.30 -14.46
N PRO A 177 4.15 5.06 -14.90
CA PRO A 177 3.86 4.18 -16.03
C PRO A 177 4.55 4.60 -17.34
N GLU A 178 4.60 5.89 -17.66
CA GLU A 178 5.29 6.40 -18.86
C GLU A 178 6.80 6.12 -18.79
N GLY A 179 7.41 6.23 -17.61
CA GLY A 179 8.82 5.93 -17.35
C GLY A 179 9.17 4.48 -17.65
N VAL A 180 8.34 3.54 -17.17
CA VAL A 180 8.53 2.11 -17.47
C VAL A 180 8.38 1.84 -18.97
N GLN A 181 7.32 2.35 -19.60
CA GLN A 181 7.10 2.15 -21.04
C GLN A 181 8.25 2.70 -21.88
N TYR A 182 8.78 3.87 -21.50
CA TYR A 182 9.92 4.48 -22.17
C TYR A 182 11.19 3.64 -22.03
N LEU A 183 11.52 3.19 -20.83
CA LEU A 183 12.70 2.34 -20.58
C LEU A 183 12.62 1.02 -21.33
N GLU A 184 11.45 0.37 -21.33
CA GLU A 184 11.23 -0.87 -22.08
C GLU A 184 11.33 -0.66 -23.59
N ALA A 185 10.79 0.45 -24.11
CA ALA A 185 10.93 0.80 -25.53
C ALA A 185 12.40 1.01 -25.90
N LEU A 186 13.14 1.76 -25.08
CA LEU A 186 14.56 1.98 -25.28
C LEU A 186 15.36 0.68 -25.21
N GLY A 187 15.03 -0.22 -24.28
CA GLY A 187 15.63 -1.55 -24.18
C GLY A 187 15.35 -2.46 -25.39
N ARG A 188 14.24 -2.27 -26.11
CA ARG A 188 14.00 -2.98 -27.39
C ARG A 188 14.91 -2.48 -28.52
N GLU A 189 15.31 -1.21 -28.46
CA GLU A 189 16.13 -0.56 -29.48
C GLU A 189 17.64 -0.66 -29.19
N ARG A 190 18.01 -0.82 -27.91
CA ARG A 190 19.38 -0.64 -27.41
C ARG A 190 19.77 -1.80 -26.48
N THR A 191 20.72 -2.62 -26.92
CA THR A 191 21.16 -3.83 -26.19
C THR A 191 21.76 -3.52 -24.82
N ASP A 192 22.53 -2.44 -24.70
CA ASP A 192 23.12 -1.99 -23.42
C ASP A 192 22.05 -1.65 -22.39
N VAL A 193 20.95 -1.01 -22.81
CA VAL A 193 19.79 -0.73 -21.96
C VAL A 193 19.03 -2.02 -21.64
N ALA A 194 18.84 -2.91 -22.62
CA ALA A 194 18.17 -4.19 -22.41
C ALA A 194 18.84 -5.05 -21.34
N ASP A 195 20.17 -5.16 -21.40
CA ASP A 195 20.97 -5.94 -20.46
C ASP A 195 20.94 -5.28 -19.08
N PHE A 196 21.09 -3.96 -19.01
CA PHE A 196 20.96 -3.20 -17.78
C PHE A 196 19.61 -3.41 -17.10
N LEU A 197 18.49 -3.33 -17.82
CA LEU A 197 17.15 -3.54 -17.25
C LEU A 197 16.94 -4.97 -16.77
N ARG A 198 17.54 -5.97 -17.45
CA ARG A 198 17.47 -7.39 -17.04
C ARG A 198 18.16 -7.64 -15.71
N GLU A 199 19.21 -6.89 -15.39
CA GLU A 199 19.92 -6.96 -14.11
C GLU A 199 19.20 -6.20 -12.98
N HIS A 200 18.25 -5.32 -13.32
CA HIS A 200 17.62 -4.38 -12.39
C HIS A 200 16.09 -4.51 -12.38
N THR A 201 15.56 -5.74 -12.39
CA THR A 201 14.12 -6.02 -12.50
C THR A 201 13.27 -5.37 -11.39
N LEU A 202 13.78 -5.33 -10.16
CA LEU A 202 13.10 -4.67 -9.03
C LEU A 202 12.85 -3.18 -9.27
N ILE A 203 13.72 -2.53 -10.05
CA ILE A 203 13.63 -1.09 -10.30
C ILE A 203 12.37 -0.79 -11.09
N LEU A 204 12.05 -1.53 -12.15
CA LEU A 204 10.84 -1.29 -12.95
C LEU A 204 9.56 -1.43 -12.10
N ALA A 205 9.51 -2.41 -11.19
CA ALA A 205 8.41 -2.54 -10.24
C ALA A 205 8.34 -1.32 -9.31
N GLY A 206 9.47 -0.82 -8.81
CA GLY A 206 9.55 0.42 -8.05
C GLY A 206 9.03 1.63 -8.84
N ILE A 207 9.52 1.85 -10.06
CA ILE A 207 9.13 2.99 -10.92
C ILE A 207 7.62 3.01 -11.14
N ALA A 208 7.01 1.88 -11.51
CA ALA A 208 5.58 1.84 -11.78
C ALA A 208 4.68 2.05 -10.54
N ASN A 209 5.25 1.98 -9.33
CA ASN A 209 4.46 1.86 -8.09
C ASN A 209 4.92 2.79 -6.95
N HIS A 210 5.90 3.66 -7.16
CA HIS A 210 6.43 4.52 -6.10
C HIS A 210 5.43 5.55 -5.55
N GLU A 211 4.45 5.94 -6.36
CA GLU A 211 3.38 6.84 -5.93
C GLU A 211 2.16 6.11 -5.34
N MET A 212 2.19 4.79 -5.15
CA MET A 212 1.01 4.06 -4.65
C MET A 212 0.52 4.59 -3.31
N HIS A 213 1.42 5.07 -2.48
CA HIS A 213 1.10 5.69 -1.19
C HIS A 213 0.15 6.91 -1.36
N PHE A 214 0.29 7.67 -2.45
CA PHE A 214 -0.55 8.81 -2.80
C PHE A 214 -1.78 8.38 -3.63
N GLN A 215 -1.61 7.48 -4.58
CA GLN A 215 -2.65 7.11 -5.55
C GLN A 215 -3.68 6.11 -5.01
N ALA A 216 -3.25 5.16 -4.17
CA ALA A 216 -4.09 4.07 -3.68
C ALA A 216 -4.35 4.14 -2.16
N PHE A 217 -3.42 4.71 -1.38
CA PHE A 217 -3.51 4.77 0.08
C PHE A 217 -3.65 6.18 0.68
N PRO A 218 -4.21 7.22 0.00
CA PRO A 218 -4.24 8.56 0.57
C PRO A 218 -5.12 8.64 1.84
N HIS A 219 -6.19 7.83 1.91
CA HIS A 219 -7.23 7.91 2.94
C HIS A 219 -7.75 6.56 3.45
N SER A 220 -7.16 5.44 3.03
CA SER A 220 -7.65 4.10 3.39
C SER A 220 -6.51 3.17 3.73
N ALA A 221 -6.68 2.43 4.82
CA ALA A 221 -5.77 1.40 5.31
C ALA A 221 -6.39 -0.01 5.19
N ALA A 222 -7.46 -0.17 4.40
CA ALA A 222 -8.14 -1.45 4.21
C ALA A 222 -7.17 -2.49 3.63
N ALA A 223 -7.09 -3.66 4.26
CA ALA A 223 -6.23 -4.76 3.82
C ALA A 223 -6.49 -5.22 2.37
N LYS A 224 -7.73 -5.03 1.89
CA LYS A 224 -8.12 -5.29 0.50
C LYS A 224 -7.27 -4.50 -0.50
N LEU A 225 -6.93 -3.23 -0.19
CA LEU A 225 -6.11 -2.41 -1.08
C LEU A 225 -4.70 -3.00 -1.21
N TYR A 226 -4.05 -3.34 -0.11
CA TYR A 226 -2.75 -4.01 -0.15
C TYR A 226 -2.83 -5.36 -0.89
N GLN A 227 -3.89 -6.14 -0.69
CA GLN A 227 -4.09 -7.38 -1.43
C GLN A 227 -4.17 -7.17 -2.95
N GLU A 228 -5.08 -6.30 -3.40
CA GLU A 228 -5.36 -6.08 -4.83
C GLU A 228 -4.22 -5.36 -5.54
N LYS A 229 -3.54 -4.45 -4.83
CA LYS A 229 -2.56 -3.56 -5.43
C LYS A 229 -1.13 -4.05 -5.28
N ILE A 230 -0.81 -4.78 -4.19
CA ILE A 230 0.54 -5.25 -3.87
C ILE A 230 0.61 -6.79 -3.82
N ALA A 231 0.01 -7.42 -2.81
CA ALA A 231 0.30 -8.82 -2.46
C ALA A 231 -0.07 -9.84 -3.55
N SER A 232 -1.07 -9.54 -4.39
CA SER A 232 -1.47 -10.41 -5.51
C SER A 232 -0.61 -10.25 -6.76
N ARG A 233 0.24 -9.21 -6.83
CA ARG A 233 0.97 -8.81 -8.03
C ARG A 233 2.49 -8.93 -7.89
N PHE A 234 2.98 -8.96 -6.66
CA PHE A 234 4.41 -8.90 -6.36
C PHE A 234 4.79 -9.97 -5.34
N SER A 235 6.01 -10.46 -5.46
CA SER A 235 6.66 -11.24 -4.42
C SER A 235 6.87 -10.40 -3.14
N GLU A 236 7.18 -11.06 -2.02
CA GLU A 236 7.46 -10.34 -0.77
C GLU A 236 8.66 -9.38 -0.89
N GLU A 237 9.67 -9.76 -1.68
CA GLU A 237 10.85 -8.94 -1.94
C GLU A 237 10.48 -7.70 -2.76
N GLU A 238 9.76 -7.87 -3.87
CA GLU A 238 9.27 -6.76 -4.70
C GLU A 238 8.33 -5.84 -3.90
N ALA A 239 7.42 -6.40 -3.11
CA ALA A 239 6.54 -5.62 -2.25
C ALA A 239 7.32 -4.82 -1.20
N GLY A 240 8.37 -5.42 -0.61
CA GLY A 240 9.28 -4.75 0.30
C GLY A 240 10.07 -3.62 -0.37
N PHE A 241 10.53 -3.86 -1.60
CA PHE A 241 11.20 -2.86 -2.43
C PHE A 241 10.28 -1.68 -2.74
N ILE A 242 9.06 -1.94 -3.25
CA ILE A 242 8.04 -0.92 -3.55
C ILE A 242 7.72 -0.07 -2.31
N LEU A 243 7.44 -0.70 -1.17
CA LEU A 243 7.21 0.01 0.10
C LEU A 243 8.38 0.93 0.48
N THR A 244 9.60 0.44 0.30
CA THR A 244 10.82 1.16 0.65
C THR A 244 11.04 2.36 -0.28
N VAL A 245 10.83 2.21 -1.59
CA VAL A 245 10.99 3.33 -2.52
C VAL A 245 9.89 4.38 -2.37
N CYS A 246 8.64 3.99 -2.08
CA CYS A 246 7.59 4.94 -1.67
C CYS A 246 8.03 5.76 -0.46
N PHE A 247 8.56 5.08 0.57
CA PHE A 247 9.04 5.75 1.77
C PHE A 247 10.20 6.71 1.49
N LEU A 248 11.16 6.28 0.67
CA LEU A 248 12.34 7.08 0.32
C LEU A 248 11.98 8.33 -0.47
N ASP A 249 11.05 8.23 -1.43
CA ASP A 249 10.50 9.35 -2.20
C ASP A 249 9.83 10.39 -1.27
N MET A 250 8.99 9.93 -0.33
CA MET A 250 8.41 10.79 0.70
C MET A 250 9.47 11.39 1.63
N ALA A 251 10.49 10.62 2.01
CA ALA A 251 11.60 11.11 2.84
C ALA A 251 12.48 12.14 2.12
N GLY A 252 12.50 12.13 0.78
CA GLY A 252 13.14 13.15 -0.06
C GLY A 252 12.29 14.40 -0.26
N SER A 253 10.97 14.28 -0.17
CA SER A 253 10.00 15.37 -0.33
C SER A 253 9.84 16.17 0.97
N LYS A 254 10.10 17.49 0.92
CA LYS A 254 10.13 18.34 2.12
C LYS A 254 9.05 19.42 2.16
N SER A 255 8.37 19.50 3.30
CA SER A 255 7.54 20.63 3.72
C SER A 255 8.39 21.87 4.03
N PRO A 256 7.79 23.07 4.15
CA PRO A 256 8.53 24.30 4.46
C PRO A 256 9.34 24.25 5.77
N ASP A 257 8.87 23.48 6.74
CA ASP A 257 9.52 23.27 8.05
C ASP A 257 10.59 22.17 8.04
N GLY A 258 10.88 21.57 6.88
CA GLY A 258 11.84 20.48 6.71
C GLY A 258 11.31 19.10 7.04
N SER A 259 10.06 18.96 7.48
CA SER A 259 9.42 17.67 7.71
C SER A 259 9.00 17.00 6.39
N SER A 260 8.72 15.70 6.45
CA SER A 260 8.13 14.94 5.35
C SER A 260 6.74 14.48 5.78
N GLU A 261 5.77 14.48 4.86
CA GLU A 261 4.45 13.92 5.12
C GLU A 261 4.50 12.42 4.91
N TYR A 262 3.91 11.62 5.81
CA TYR A 262 3.95 10.15 5.74
C TYR A 262 2.56 9.51 5.84
N ALA A 263 1.47 10.28 5.78
CA ALA A 263 0.11 9.75 5.92
C ALA A 263 -0.20 8.59 4.96
N GLY A 264 0.10 8.76 3.66
CA GLY A 264 -0.14 7.70 2.67
C GLY A 264 0.67 6.43 2.93
N LEU A 265 1.94 6.58 3.35
CA LEU A 265 2.78 5.44 3.72
C LEU A 265 2.28 4.74 4.99
N ARG A 266 1.85 5.48 6.02
CA ARG A 266 1.25 4.90 7.23
C ARG A 266 0.08 4.02 6.86
N ASN A 267 -0.84 4.52 6.03
CA ASN A 267 -2.01 3.76 5.56
C ASN A 267 -1.59 2.49 4.79
N MET A 268 -0.56 2.60 3.94
CA MET A 268 -0.02 1.46 3.19
C MET A 268 0.60 0.39 4.11
N LEU A 269 1.32 0.80 5.15
CA LEU A 269 1.90 -0.10 6.16
C LEU A 269 0.82 -0.76 7.01
N GLU A 270 -0.20 0.00 7.43
CA GLU A 270 -1.34 -0.55 8.19
C GLU A 270 -2.14 -1.55 7.36
N SER A 271 -2.38 -1.25 6.09
CA SER A 271 -3.04 -2.15 5.14
C SER A 271 -2.28 -3.46 4.96
N ARG A 272 -0.94 -3.40 4.83
CA ARG A 272 -0.07 -4.58 4.82
C ARG A 272 -0.22 -5.42 6.08
N ASP A 273 -0.14 -4.78 7.25
CA ASP A 273 -0.13 -5.50 8.52
C ASP A 273 -1.50 -6.11 8.82
N ALA A 274 -2.59 -5.42 8.49
CA ALA A 274 -3.95 -5.95 8.54
C ALA A 274 -4.09 -7.17 7.61
N TYR A 275 -3.61 -7.07 6.37
CA TYR A 275 -3.60 -8.20 5.43
C TYR A 275 -2.86 -9.41 5.99
N ARG A 276 -1.65 -9.24 6.52
CA ARG A 276 -0.85 -10.32 7.12
C ARG A 276 -1.54 -11.00 8.29
N ILE A 277 -2.22 -10.23 9.15
CA ILE A 277 -3.01 -10.78 10.25
C ILE A 277 -4.16 -11.65 9.72
N ILE A 278 -4.87 -11.17 8.71
CA ILE A 278 -6.01 -11.87 8.10
C ILE A 278 -5.55 -13.17 7.42
N GLU A 279 -4.45 -13.12 6.68
CA GLU A 279 -3.89 -14.31 6.01
C GLU A 279 -3.43 -15.37 7.01
N ARG A 280 -2.70 -14.97 8.05
CA ARG A 280 -2.29 -15.89 9.12
C ARG A 280 -3.51 -16.54 9.79
N TYR A 281 -4.56 -15.76 10.05
CA TYR A 281 -5.80 -16.30 10.61
C TYR A 281 -6.48 -17.28 9.64
N ARG A 282 -6.53 -16.96 8.34
CA ARG A 282 -7.07 -17.86 7.30
C ARG A 282 -6.32 -19.18 7.27
N GLU A 283 -4.99 -19.14 7.24
CA GLU A 283 -4.13 -20.33 7.24
C GLU A 283 -4.34 -21.21 8.48
N GLN A 284 -4.41 -20.59 9.67
CA GLN A 284 -4.69 -21.31 10.92
C GLN A 284 -6.06 -22.01 10.88
N ARG A 285 -7.08 -21.32 10.34
CA ARG A 285 -8.44 -21.86 10.17
C ARG A 285 -8.48 -23.02 9.17
N GLU A 286 -7.74 -22.91 8.07
CA GLU A 286 -7.60 -23.98 7.07
C GLU A 286 -6.88 -25.20 7.65
N ALA A 287 -5.77 -25.00 8.37
CA ALA A 287 -5.04 -26.07 9.07
C ALA A 287 -5.92 -26.78 10.11
N ALA A 288 -6.80 -26.05 10.80
CA ALA A 288 -7.78 -26.59 11.73
C ALA A 288 -9.00 -27.25 11.05
N ARG A 289 -9.03 -27.34 9.71
CA ARG A 289 -10.16 -27.83 8.90
C ARG A 289 -11.48 -27.10 9.18
N ARG A 290 -11.39 -25.81 9.47
CA ARG A 290 -12.52 -24.91 9.71
C ARG A 290 -12.37 -23.69 8.81
N PRO A 291 -12.44 -23.84 7.46
CA PRO A 291 -12.17 -22.72 6.56
C PRO A 291 -13.05 -21.51 6.89
N LEU A 292 -12.48 -20.32 6.71
CA LEU A 292 -13.22 -19.09 6.91
C LEU A 292 -14.28 -18.97 5.81
N GLN A 293 -15.51 -18.61 6.17
CA GLN A 293 -16.54 -18.36 5.17
C GLN A 293 -16.12 -17.17 4.28
N LYS A 294 -16.41 -17.27 2.97
CA LYS A 294 -16.01 -16.25 1.98
C LYS A 294 -16.50 -14.84 2.34
N ASN A 295 -17.71 -14.74 2.89
CA ASN A 295 -18.28 -13.48 3.38
C ASN A 295 -17.47 -12.88 4.54
N ALA A 296 -17.02 -13.69 5.50
CA ALA A 296 -16.26 -13.25 6.66
C ALA A 296 -14.84 -12.81 6.26
N TYR A 297 -14.21 -13.53 5.32
CA TYR A 297 -12.92 -13.12 4.76
C TYR A 297 -13.03 -11.78 4.03
N GLY A 298 -14.03 -11.63 3.15
CA GLY A 298 -14.31 -10.36 2.48
C GLY A 298 -14.59 -9.23 3.48
N GLN A 299 -15.36 -9.48 4.54
CA GLN A 299 -15.60 -8.47 5.58
C GLN A 299 -14.31 -8.03 6.26
N LEU A 300 -13.43 -8.97 6.64
CA LEU A 300 -12.15 -8.63 7.28
C LEU A 300 -11.27 -7.75 6.38
N LEU A 301 -11.23 -8.06 5.08
CA LEU A 301 -10.40 -7.31 4.13
C LEU A 301 -10.83 -5.85 3.95
N ASN A 302 -12.11 -5.53 4.17
CA ASN A 302 -12.65 -4.18 4.01
C ASN A 302 -12.61 -3.34 5.31
N ILE A 303 -11.96 -3.82 6.38
CA ILE A 303 -11.80 -3.04 7.61
C ILE A 303 -10.56 -2.15 7.47
N ASP A 304 -10.75 -0.84 7.63
CA ASP A 304 -9.72 0.22 7.55
C ASP A 304 -8.93 0.43 8.85
N ASP A 305 -9.09 -0.44 9.84
CA ASP A 305 -8.44 -0.33 11.16
C ASP A 305 -7.95 -1.70 11.64
N ILE A 306 -6.64 -1.80 11.90
CA ILE A 306 -6.00 -3.06 12.26
C ILE A 306 -6.47 -3.61 13.62
N ASP A 307 -6.84 -2.74 14.56
CA ASP A 307 -7.32 -3.18 15.87
C ASP A 307 -8.78 -3.66 15.78
N ALA A 308 -9.59 -3.06 14.91
CA ALA A 308 -10.90 -3.57 14.54
C ALA A 308 -10.82 -4.91 13.81
N VAL A 309 -9.81 -5.14 12.95
CA VAL A 309 -9.53 -6.45 12.36
C VAL A 309 -9.26 -7.49 13.46
N ARG A 310 -8.36 -7.18 14.40
CA ARG A 310 -8.04 -8.06 15.54
C ARG A 310 -9.28 -8.36 16.39
N GLN A 311 -10.08 -7.35 16.71
CA GLN A 311 -11.33 -7.51 17.46
C GLN A 311 -12.35 -8.39 16.71
N LYS A 312 -12.49 -8.21 15.40
CA LYS A 312 -13.39 -9.02 14.57
C LYS A 312 -12.92 -10.48 14.51
N ILE A 313 -11.62 -10.72 14.36
CA ILE A 313 -11.04 -12.07 14.44
C ILE A 313 -11.33 -12.70 15.80
N ALA A 314 -11.07 -11.99 16.90
CA ALA A 314 -11.36 -12.50 18.25
C ALA A 314 -12.85 -12.85 18.43
N ARG A 315 -13.77 -12.09 17.82
CA ARG A 315 -15.21 -12.40 17.82
C ARG A 315 -15.54 -13.64 16.97
N LEU A 316 -14.85 -13.85 15.85
CA LEU A 316 -15.03 -15.02 14.99
C LEU A 316 -14.48 -16.32 15.61
N GLU A 317 -13.54 -16.18 16.56
CA GLU A 317 -13.02 -17.29 17.36
C GLU A 317 -13.94 -17.69 18.52
N GLN A 318 -14.78 -16.75 18.99
CA GLN A 318 -15.78 -17.09 20.00
C GLN A 318 -16.79 -18.08 19.41
N PRO A 319 -17.20 -19.11 20.19
CA PRO A 319 -18.30 -19.96 19.77
C PRO A 319 -19.53 -19.09 19.48
N PRO A 320 -20.31 -19.39 18.43
CA PRO A 320 -21.50 -18.62 18.11
C PRO A 320 -22.36 -18.51 19.37
N LYS A 321 -22.83 -17.31 19.66
CA LYS A 321 -23.76 -17.14 20.79
C LYS A 321 -24.93 -18.10 20.56
N PRO A 322 -25.37 -18.79 21.62
CA PRO A 322 -26.61 -19.56 21.60
C PRO A 322 -27.69 -18.65 21.06
N THR A 323 -28.14 -18.89 19.83
CA THR A 323 -29.35 -18.22 19.36
C THR A 323 -30.46 -19.16 19.76
N ALA A 324 -31.50 -18.68 20.44
CA ALA A 324 -32.69 -19.51 20.63
C ALA A 324 -33.26 -19.83 19.24
N LEU A 325 -33.76 -21.06 19.03
CA LEU A 325 -34.53 -21.35 17.83
C LEU A 325 -35.72 -20.38 17.78
N THR A 326 -35.94 -19.76 16.62
CA THR A 326 -37.17 -18.97 16.43
C THR A 326 -38.39 -19.87 16.62
N PRO A 327 -39.56 -19.33 17.02
CA PRO A 327 -40.78 -20.13 17.15
C PRO A 327 -41.11 -20.95 15.89
N ALA A 328 -40.82 -20.40 14.70
CA ALA A 328 -41.01 -21.10 13.42
C ALA A 328 -40.03 -22.27 13.24
N GLN A 329 -38.76 -22.11 13.60
CA GLN A 329 -37.78 -23.21 13.58
C GLN A 329 -38.12 -24.27 14.63
N LEU A 330 -38.57 -23.85 15.82
CA LEU A 330 -38.99 -24.77 16.87
C LEU A 330 -40.19 -25.60 16.40
N ALA A 331 -41.20 -24.95 15.80
CA ALA A 331 -42.37 -25.63 15.23
C ALA A 331 -41.99 -26.57 14.08
N LEU A 332 -41.03 -26.19 13.22
CA LEU A 332 -40.53 -27.07 12.16
C LEU A 332 -39.80 -28.30 12.73
N VAL A 333 -38.98 -28.11 13.76
CA VAL A 333 -38.34 -29.22 14.48
C VAL A 333 -39.40 -30.12 15.09
N GLU A 334 -40.39 -29.58 15.80
CA GLU A 334 -41.47 -30.36 16.40
C GLU A 334 -42.32 -31.12 15.36
N GLN A 335 -42.56 -30.52 14.20
CA GLN A 335 -43.28 -31.15 13.09
C GLN A 335 -42.49 -32.32 12.48
N LYS A 336 -41.17 -32.18 12.33
CA LYS A 336 -40.30 -33.16 11.66
C LYS A 336 -39.70 -34.20 12.58
N LEU A 337 -39.69 -33.93 13.88
CA LEU A 337 -39.08 -34.80 14.87
C LEU A 337 -39.66 -36.24 14.88
N PRO A 338 -40.99 -36.48 14.76
CA PRO A 338 -41.52 -37.84 14.70
C PRO A 338 -40.94 -38.64 13.52
N ASP A 339 -40.92 -38.05 12.33
CA ASP A 339 -40.35 -38.66 11.12
C ASP A 339 -38.86 -38.99 11.34
N TRP A 340 -38.11 -38.06 11.92
CA TRP A 340 -36.67 -38.26 12.19
C TRP A 340 -36.40 -39.33 13.24
N LEU A 341 -37.20 -39.41 14.30
CA LEU A 341 -37.02 -40.41 15.35
C LEU A 341 -37.36 -41.82 14.84
N GLN A 342 -38.36 -41.91 13.95
CA GLN A 342 -38.72 -43.16 13.27
C GLN A 342 -37.62 -43.62 12.30
N ASP A 343 -37.09 -42.72 11.47
CA ASP A 343 -35.98 -43.02 10.54
C ASP A 343 -34.68 -43.45 11.25
N LEU A 344 -34.55 -43.10 12.54
CA LEU A 344 -33.40 -43.42 13.38
C LEU A 344 -33.62 -44.62 14.31
N ASP A 345 -34.79 -45.27 14.22
CA ASP A 345 -35.17 -46.45 15.00
C ASP A 345 -35.11 -46.20 16.53
N ILE A 346 -35.49 -44.99 16.94
CA ILE A 346 -35.47 -44.58 18.35
C ILE A 346 -36.74 -45.01 19.06
N PRO A 347 -36.65 -45.71 20.20
CA PRO A 347 -37.82 -46.15 20.96
C PRO A 347 -38.72 -44.96 21.33
N GLU A 348 -40.04 -45.11 21.18
CA GLU A 348 -41.03 -44.08 21.55
C GLU A 348 -40.85 -43.59 23.00
N THR A 349 -40.34 -44.47 23.88
CA THR A 349 -40.04 -44.16 25.28
C THR A 349 -38.99 -43.06 25.46
N GLU A 350 -38.17 -42.77 24.45
CA GLU A 350 -37.13 -41.73 24.48
C GLU A 350 -37.57 -40.42 23.81
N HIS A 351 -38.70 -40.42 23.07
CA HIS A 351 -39.12 -39.28 22.26
C HIS A 351 -39.39 -38.02 23.09
N GLU A 352 -40.01 -38.18 24.26
CA GLU A 352 -40.37 -37.06 25.13
C GLU A 352 -39.13 -36.44 25.80
N ALA A 353 -38.14 -37.26 26.15
CA ALA A 353 -36.85 -36.81 26.67
C ALA A 353 -36.07 -36.01 25.60
N ILE A 354 -36.09 -36.47 24.35
CA ILE A 354 -35.47 -35.76 23.22
C ILE A 354 -36.19 -34.43 22.92
N ARG A 355 -37.53 -34.40 22.97
CA ARG A 355 -38.30 -33.15 22.85
C ARG A 355 -37.95 -32.17 23.97
N ALA A 356 -37.87 -32.64 25.21
CA ALA A 356 -37.49 -31.80 26.35
C ALA A 356 -36.05 -31.26 26.20
N ALA A 357 -35.13 -32.10 25.72
CA ALA A 357 -33.75 -31.70 25.44
C ALA A 357 -33.68 -30.61 24.35
N LEU A 358 -34.38 -30.79 23.23
CA LEU A 358 -34.43 -29.83 22.11
C LEU A 358 -35.07 -28.49 22.48
N ARG A 359 -35.99 -28.49 23.46
CA ARG A 359 -36.61 -27.27 24.02
C ARG A 359 -35.73 -26.55 25.05
N SER A 360 -34.64 -27.17 25.52
CA SER A 360 -33.69 -26.53 26.42
C SER A 360 -32.74 -25.57 25.68
N GLU A 361 -32.37 -24.45 26.31
CA GLU A 361 -31.38 -23.49 25.76
C GLU A 361 -30.03 -24.15 25.41
N HIS A 362 -29.74 -25.32 26.00
CA HIS A 362 -28.51 -26.06 25.78
C HIS A 362 -28.40 -26.62 24.35
N TYR A 363 -29.49 -27.12 23.76
CA TYR A 363 -29.49 -27.75 22.43
C TYR A 363 -29.69 -26.77 21.27
N ALA A 364 -30.30 -25.61 21.53
CA ALA A 364 -30.35 -24.53 20.56
C ALA A 364 -28.95 -24.07 20.11
N ARG A 365 -27.92 -24.23 20.97
CA ARG A 365 -26.50 -23.97 20.67
C ARG A 365 -25.93 -24.87 19.58
N GLU A 366 -26.19 -26.17 19.66
CA GLU A 366 -25.65 -27.14 18.70
C GLU A 366 -26.39 -27.10 17.36
N LEU A 367 -27.68 -26.75 17.39
CA LEU A 367 -28.53 -26.66 16.20
C LEU A 367 -28.28 -25.39 15.38
N ASN A 368 -28.06 -24.22 16.01
CA ASN A 368 -27.84 -22.97 15.30
C ASN A 368 -26.45 -22.83 14.67
N ALA A 369 -25.50 -23.71 14.98
CA ALA A 369 -24.20 -23.76 14.30
C ALA A 369 -24.26 -24.47 12.92
N CYS A 370 -25.43 -24.95 12.49
CA CYS A 370 -25.60 -25.78 11.29
C CYS A 370 -26.37 -25.05 10.17
N GLU A 371 -25.65 -24.47 9.20
CA GLU A 371 -26.22 -24.11 7.90
C GLU A 371 -26.38 -25.38 7.03
N GLN A 372 -27.53 -26.07 7.16
CA GLN A 372 -28.00 -27.25 6.40
C GLN A 372 -27.10 -28.54 6.45
N PRO A 373 -27.32 -29.57 5.61
CA PRO A 373 -28.10 -30.82 5.77
C PRO A 373 -27.56 -31.87 6.78
N ARG A 374 -26.66 -31.49 7.68
CA ARG A 374 -25.94 -32.39 8.61
C ARG A 374 -26.53 -32.47 10.03
N LEU A 375 -27.81 -32.17 10.21
CA LEU A 375 -28.53 -32.43 11.48
C LEU A 375 -28.53 -33.93 11.86
N ILE A 376 -28.31 -34.78 10.85
CA ILE A 376 -28.44 -36.24 10.88
C ILE A 376 -27.36 -36.96 11.71
N PRO A 377 -26.04 -36.67 11.66
CA PRO A 377 -25.04 -37.35 12.49
C PRO A 377 -25.02 -36.90 13.96
N VAL A 378 -25.59 -35.72 14.27
CA VAL A 378 -25.61 -35.10 15.60
C VAL A 378 -26.74 -35.67 16.45
N ILE A 379 -27.96 -35.76 15.90
CA ILE A 379 -29.05 -36.52 16.53
C ILE A 379 -28.59 -37.98 16.77
N LYS A 380 -27.91 -38.60 15.80
CA LYS A 380 -27.33 -39.96 15.90
C LYS A 380 -26.24 -40.15 16.97
N GLN A 381 -25.61 -39.10 17.49
CA GLN A 381 -24.59 -39.21 18.56
C GLN A 381 -25.17 -38.99 19.96
N LEU A 382 -26.24 -38.19 20.05
CA LEU A 382 -26.98 -37.91 21.28
C LEU A 382 -27.80 -39.13 21.75
N LEU A 383 -28.32 -39.88 20.77
CA LEU A 383 -29.03 -41.16 20.95
C LEU A 383 -28.10 -42.34 21.29
N LYS A 384 -26.78 -42.21 21.08
CA LYS A 384 -25.80 -43.26 21.41
C LYS A 384 -25.30 -43.21 22.87
N LYS A 385 -25.80 -42.31 23.71
CA LYS A 385 -25.24 -42.02 25.04
C LYS A 385 -26.19 -42.11 26.26
N GLN A 386 -27.40 -42.67 26.18
CA GLN A 386 -28.24 -42.94 27.38
C GLN A 386 -28.88 -44.35 27.34
N PRO A 387 -29.16 -45.06 28.50
CA PRO A 387 -29.61 -44.53 29.81
C PRO A 387 -29.00 -45.20 31.10
N PRO A 388 -29.45 -44.98 32.37
CA PRO A 388 -30.50 -44.09 32.92
C PRO A 388 -30.10 -43.17 34.12
N SER A 389 -30.72 -41.99 34.24
CA SER A 389 -31.10 -41.33 35.51
C SER A 389 -32.04 -40.16 35.28
#